data_AF-W1XI13-F1
#
_entry.id   AF-W1XI13-F1
#
_cell.length_a   1.000
_cell.length_b   1.000
_cell.length_c   1.000
_cell.angle_alpha   90.00
_cell.angle_beta   90.00
_cell.angle_gamma   90.00
#
_symmetry.space_group_name_H-M   'P 1'
#
loop_
_entity.id
_entity.type
_entity.pdbx_description
1 polymer ?
#
loop_
_entity_poly.entity_id
_entity_poly.type
_entity_poly.pdbx_seq_one_letter_code
_entity_poly.pdbx_strand_id
1 'polypeptide(L)' 'MKASIIIPSYNSKERLYYNLLSLNNQDCDFEIFEVIVVDNGS' A
#
# COMPACT_ATOMS: atom_id res chain seq x y z
N MET A 1 -11.71 6.98 11.95
CA MET A 1 -12.21 6.62 10.61
C MET A 1 -11.34 5.49 10.10
N LYS A 2 -11.91 4.41 9.54
CA LYS A 2 -11.12 3.33 8.94
C LYS A 2 -10.98 3.57 7.43
N ALA A 3 -9.84 3.23 6.85
CA ALA A 3 -9.54 3.46 5.44
C ALA A 3 -9.04 2.19 4.73
N SER A 4 -9.41 2.01 3.47
CA SER A 4 -8.85 0.97 2.61
C SER A 4 -7.99 1.63 1.53
N ILE A 5 -6.71 1.26 1.46
CA ILE A 5 -5.75 1.83 0.53
C ILE A 5 -5.55 0.84 -0.61
N ILE A 6 -5.97 1.22 -1.82
CA ILE A 6 -5.88 0.38 -3.01
C ILE A 6 -4.67 0.80 -3.84
N ILE A 7 -3.73 -0.12 -4.06
CA ILE A 7 -2.52 0.13 -4.86
C ILE A 7 -2.56 -0.76 -6.11
N PRO A 8 -2.94 -0.23 -7.28
CA PRO A 8 -2.75 -0.94 -8.53
C PRO A 8 -1.25 -0.99 -8.88
N SER A 9 -0.78 -2.17 -9.27
CA SER A 9 0.63 -2.46 -9.60
C SER A 9 0.75 -3.08 -10.99
N TYR A 10 1.74 -2.62 -11.76
CA TYR A 10 2.19 -3.26 -12.99
C TYR A 10 3.65 -2.88 -13.24
N ASN A 11 4.56 -3.86 -13.25
CA ASN A 11 6.00 -3.64 -13.39
C ASN A 11 6.55 -2.52 -12.50
N SER A 12 6.01 -2.38 -11.29
CA SER A 12 6.21 -1.21 -10.44
C SER A 12 6.99 -1.51 -9.16
N LYS A 13 7.99 -2.38 -9.23
CA LYS A 13 8.77 -2.86 -8.06
C LYS A 13 9.22 -1.73 -7.13
N GLU A 14 9.90 -0.71 -7.65
CA GLU A 14 10.41 0.40 -6.84
C GLU A 14 9.29 1.27 -6.26
N ARG A 15 8.31 1.65 -7.08
CA ARG A 15 7.16 2.46 -6.62
C ARG A 15 6.35 1.73 -5.55
N LEU A 16 6.07 0.44 -5.76
CA LEU A 16 5.36 -0.39 -4.80
C LEU A 16 6.15 -0.50 -3.50
N TYR A 17 7.47 -0.69 -3.58
CA TYR A 17 8.34 -0.70 -2.40
C TYR A 17 8.24 0.60 -1.60
N TYR A 18 8.37 1.76 -2.25
CA TYR A 18 8.31 3.04 -1.54
C TYR A 18 6.92 3.35 -1.00
N ASN A 19 5.85 2.96 -1.69
CA ASN A 19 4.49 3.07 -1.16
C ASN A 19 4.34 2.27 0.13
N LEU A 20 4.71 0.98 0.11
CA LEU A 20 4.58 0.11 1.28
C LEU A 20 5.49 0.57 2.43
N LEU A 21 6.71 1.03 2.13
CA LEU A 21 7.60 1.61 3.13
C LEU A 21 6.98 2.84 3.79
N SER A 22 6.36 3.74 3.01
CA SER A 22 5.71 4.93 3.56
C SER A 22 4.49 4.59 4.43
N LEU A 23 3.75 3.54 4.09
CA LEU A 23 2.59 3.07 4.85
C LEU A 23 3.00 2.40 6.16
N ASN A 24 4.14 1.69 6.18
CA ASN A 24 4.73 1.12 7.40
C ASN A 24 5.25 2.19 8.36
N ASN A 25 5.55 3.39 7.87
CA ASN A 25 6.09 4.50 8.67
C ASN A 25 5.02 5.53 9.05
N GLN A 26 3.73 5.21 8.93
CA GLN A 26 2.67 6.11 9.39
C GLN A 26 2.63 6.15 10.93
N ASP A 27 2.36 7.33 11.50
CA ASP A 27 2.21 7.52 12.95
C ASP A 27 0.85 7.02 13.50
N CYS A 28 0.05 6.37 12.66
CA CYS A 28 -1.28 5.90 13.00
C CYS A 28 -1.32 4.40 13.24
N ASP A 29 -2.30 3.94 14.01
CA ASP A 29 -2.47 2.52 14.32
C ASP A 29 -2.82 1.72 13.06
N PHE A 30 -2.14 0.60 12.82
CA PHE A 30 -2.40 -0.27 11.68
C PHE A 30 -3.82 -0.87 11.68
N GLU A 31 -4.53 -0.88 12.80
CA GLU A 31 -5.94 -1.31 12.83
C GLU A 31 -6.92 -0.33 12.16
N ILE A 32 -6.46 0.89 11.84
CA ILE A 32 -7.30 1.91 11.18
C ILE A 32 -7.24 1.83 9.66
N PHE A 33 -6.34 1.04 9.07
CA PHE A 33 -6.31 0.88 7.63
C PHE A 33 -5.88 -0.52 7.16
N GLU A 34 -6.32 -0.87 5.96
CA GLU A 34 -5.85 -2.04 5.23
C GLU A 34 -5.21 -1.61 3.91
N VAL A 35 -4.29 -2.43 3.40
CA VAL A 35 -3.61 -2.20 2.12
C VAL A 35 -3.95 -3.35 1.18
N ILE A 36 -4.60 -3.03 0.08
CA ILE A 36 -5.01 -3.98 -0.97
C ILE A 36 -4.17 -3.69 -2.20
N VAL A 37 -3.25 -4.59 -2.52
CA VAL A 37 -2.42 -4.51 -3.73
C VAL A 37 -3.06 -5.33 -4.84
N VAL A 38 -3.31 -4.70 -5.99
CA VAL A 38 -3.86 -5.37 -7.18
C VAL A 38 -2.81 -5.36 -8.27
N ASP A 39 -2.18 -6.50 -8.53
CA ASP A 39 -1.21 -6.64 -9.61
C ASP A 39 -1.89 -6.94 -10.95
N ASN A 40 -1.39 -6.31 -12.01
CA ASN A 40 -1.90 -6.46 -13.38
C ASN A 40 -0.99 -7.36 -14.25
N GLY A 41 -0.50 -8.47 -13.69
CA GLY A 41 0.27 -9.48 -14.44
C GLY A 41 1.71 -9.05 -14.73
N SER A 42 2.40 -8.53 -13.71
CA SER A 42 3.82 -8.15 -13.78
C SER A 42 4.76 -9.36 -13.94
#